data_AF-A0A535AAY2-F1
#
_entry.id   AF-A0A535AAY2-F1
#
_cell.length_a   1.000
_cell.length_b   1.000
_cell.length_c   1.000
_cell.angle_alpha   90.00
_cell.angle_beta   90.00
_cell.angle_gamma   90.00
#
_symmetry.space_group_name_H-M   'P 1'
#
loop_
_entity.id
_entity.type
_entity.pdbx_description
1 polymer ?
#
loop_
_entity_poly.entity_id
_entity_poly.type
_entity_poly.pdbx_seq_one_letter_code
_entity_poly.pdbx_strand_id
1 'polypeptide(L)'
;MAVTIDSRLSPADLDRLRVACPSVDPGASLFARDSVTWRVNREAALLVGGGRALLLQIAHPLVAAGVAAHSRFRERPLERLWRTLDLMLTLVFADAADAIAAVRAIERVHARVRGRLETGVGPFPAGTAYDADQPELLFWVYATLTDSALLAYERFVGPLTAAERVAYYEESKIGARLFGIPEHVVPSTLDGFQAYVDDMIRGDVLTVGAAARDIAASILRPPVPLPVMPVFHAASFFAVG
;
A
#
# COMPACT_ATOMS: atom_id res chain seq x y z
N MET A 1 -22.09 -8.13 -29.45
CA MET A 1 -20.75 -7.50 -29.62
C MET A 1 -19.73 -8.48 -29.06
N ALA A 2 -18.79 -8.94 -29.88
CA ALA A 2 -17.70 -9.79 -29.39
C ALA A 2 -16.79 -8.93 -28.51
N VAL A 3 -16.63 -9.30 -27.23
CA VAL A 3 -15.60 -8.71 -26.37
C VAL A 3 -14.27 -9.12 -27.00
N THR A 4 -13.57 -8.17 -27.61
CA THR A 4 -12.19 -8.39 -28.06
C THR A 4 -11.38 -8.69 -26.81
N ILE A 5 -11.03 -9.96 -26.61
CA ILE A 5 -10.18 -10.37 -25.50
C ILE A 5 -8.84 -9.68 -25.72
N ASP A 6 -8.47 -8.78 -24.82
CA ASP A 6 -7.17 -8.17 -24.82
C ASP A 6 -6.10 -9.27 -24.74
N SER A 7 -5.23 -9.36 -25.74
CA SER A 7 -4.15 -10.36 -25.80
C SER A 7 -3.18 -10.33 -24.61
N ARG A 8 -3.22 -9.27 -23.79
CA ARG A 8 -2.45 -9.13 -22.55
C ARG A 8 -3.02 -9.95 -21.38
N LEU A 9 -4.25 -10.46 -21.49
CA LEU A 9 -4.99 -11.07 -20.37
C LEU A 9 -5.23 -12.57 -20.53
N SER A 10 -4.87 -13.32 -19.48
CA SER A 10 -5.26 -14.71 -19.35
C SER A 10 -6.70 -14.85 -18.84
N PRO A 11 -7.36 -16.02 -19.01
CA PRO A 11 -8.67 -16.27 -18.41
C PRO A 11 -8.71 -16.04 -16.90
N ALA A 12 -7.64 -16.41 -16.18
CA ALA A 12 -7.52 -16.18 -14.74
C ALA A 12 -7.46 -14.69 -14.39
N ASP A 13 -6.81 -13.86 -15.23
CA ASP A 13 -6.79 -12.40 -15.04
C ASP A 13 -8.19 -11.80 -15.20
N LEU A 14 -8.94 -12.25 -16.20
CA LEU A 14 -10.31 -11.80 -16.42
C LEU A 14 -11.22 -12.18 -15.25
N ASP A 15 -11.09 -13.39 -14.71
CA ASP A 15 -11.87 -13.82 -13.55
C ASP A 15 -11.53 -13.01 -12.31
N ARG A 16 -10.24 -12.74 -12.08
CA ARG A 16 -9.79 -11.90 -10.96
C ARG A 16 -10.27 -10.46 -11.09
N LEU A 17 -10.24 -9.90 -12.29
CA LEU A 17 -10.79 -8.58 -12.59
C LEU A 17 -12.31 -8.53 -12.32
N ARG A 18 -13.06 -9.55 -12.72
CA ARG A 18 -14.51 -9.64 -12.45
C ARG A 18 -14.81 -9.78 -10.95
N VAL A 19 -14.01 -10.52 -10.21
CA VAL A 19 -14.15 -10.61 -8.74
C VAL A 19 -13.84 -9.27 -8.09
N ALA A 20 -12.81 -8.56 -8.55
CA ALA A 20 -12.42 -7.27 -8.01
C ALA A 20 -13.44 -6.16 -8.35
N CYS A 21 -13.90 -6.10 -9.59
CA CYS A 21 -14.84 -5.12 -10.13
C CYS A 21 -15.73 -5.78 -11.21
N PRO A 22 -16.95 -6.24 -10.85
CA PRO A 22 -17.80 -7.06 -11.73
C PRO A 22 -18.15 -6.46 -13.09
N SER A 23 -18.20 -5.13 -13.17
CA SER A 23 -18.56 -4.39 -14.39
C SER A 23 -17.37 -3.83 -15.15
N VAL A 24 -16.13 -4.22 -14.81
CA VAL A 24 -14.93 -3.62 -15.42
C VAL A 24 -14.77 -4.02 -16.89
N ASP A 25 -14.56 -3.02 -17.74
CA ASP A 25 -13.99 -3.20 -19.08
C ASP A 25 -12.46 -3.26 -18.95
N PRO A 26 -11.78 -4.33 -19.40
CA PRO A 26 -10.31 -4.41 -19.41
C PRO A 26 -9.58 -3.20 -20.01
N GLY A 27 -10.19 -2.51 -20.97
CA GLY A 27 -9.64 -1.29 -21.60
C GLY A 27 -9.92 0.01 -20.84
N ALA A 28 -10.67 -0.05 -19.73
CA ALA A 28 -10.97 1.08 -18.87
C ALA A 28 -10.23 0.98 -17.54
N SER A 29 -10.08 2.10 -16.83
CA SER A 29 -9.55 2.07 -15.47
C SER A 29 -10.50 1.34 -14.51
N LEU A 30 -9.92 0.72 -13.48
CA LEU A 30 -10.65 0.13 -12.35
C LEU A 30 -11.51 1.14 -11.59
N PHE A 31 -11.14 2.43 -11.66
CA PHE A 31 -11.81 3.52 -10.96
C PHE A 31 -12.33 4.54 -11.97
N ALA A 32 -13.60 4.90 -11.85
CA ALA A 32 -14.20 5.93 -12.70
C ALA A 32 -13.53 7.29 -12.47
N ARG A 33 -13.47 8.14 -13.51
CA ARG A 33 -12.79 9.45 -13.42
C ARG A 33 -13.41 10.42 -12.43
N ASP A 34 -14.68 10.22 -12.11
CA ASP A 34 -15.48 10.96 -11.13
C ASP A 34 -15.55 10.28 -9.76
N SER A 35 -14.92 9.10 -9.60
CA SER A 35 -14.83 8.41 -8.30
C SER A 35 -14.01 9.20 -7.27
N VAL A 36 -14.26 8.91 -5.98
CA VAL A 36 -13.52 9.56 -4.91
C VAL A 36 -12.05 9.11 -4.93
N THR A 37 -11.80 7.84 -5.22
CA THR A 37 -10.46 7.26 -5.38
C THR A 37 -9.67 8.00 -6.45
N TRP A 38 -10.24 8.22 -7.64
CA TRP A 38 -9.56 8.98 -8.70
C TRP A 38 -9.27 10.41 -8.27
N ARG A 39 -10.24 11.08 -7.63
CA ARG A 39 -10.09 12.46 -7.16
C ARG A 39 -9.04 12.61 -6.06
N VAL A 40 -8.95 11.66 -5.14
CA VAL A 40 -7.97 11.67 -4.04
C VAL A 40 -6.58 11.32 -4.59
N ASN A 41 -6.47 10.25 -5.36
CA ASN A 41 -5.18 9.69 -5.79
C ASN A 41 -4.42 10.54 -6.81
N ARG A 42 -5.07 11.54 -7.42
CA ARG A 42 -4.42 12.43 -8.40
C ARG A 42 -3.61 13.55 -7.75
N GLU A 43 -3.80 13.75 -6.44
CA GLU A 43 -3.22 14.88 -5.73
C GLU A 43 -1.78 14.58 -5.29
N ALA A 44 -0.84 15.43 -5.69
CA ALA A 44 0.57 15.27 -5.33
C ALA A 44 0.83 15.29 -3.81
N ALA A 45 -0.10 15.84 -3.03
CA ALA A 45 -0.07 15.82 -1.56
C ALA A 45 0.05 14.41 -0.97
N LEU A 46 -0.40 13.39 -1.70
CA LEU A 46 -0.28 11.99 -1.27
C LEU A 46 1.16 11.49 -1.17
N LEU A 47 2.12 12.15 -1.82
CA LEU A 47 3.55 11.82 -1.64
C LEU A 47 3.98 11.96 -0.17
N VAL A 48 3.39 12.91 0.57
CA VAL A 48 3.61 13.05 2.02
C VAL A 48 3.00 11.88 2.78
N GLY A 49 1.79 11.47 2.42
CA GLY A 49 1.13 10.28 2.96
C GLY A 49 1.92 9.00 2.71
N GLY A 50 2.61 8.90 1.57
CA GLY A 50 3.48 7.76 1.25
C GLY A 50 4.58 7.53 2.28
N GLY A 51 5.22 8.60 2.78
CA GLY A 51 6.23 8.49 3.84
C GLY A 51 5.66 7.90 5.14
N ARG A 52 4.48 8.37 5.56
CA ARG A 52 3.75 7.83 6.72
C ARG A 52 3.41 6.35 6.54
N ALA A 53 2.85 5.99 5.39
CA ALA A 53 2.48 4.61 5.08
C ALA A 53 3.70 3.69 5.19
N LEU A 54 4.83 4.08 4.60
CA LEU A 54 6.06 3.29 4.65
C LEU A 54 6.59 3.11 6.08
N LEU A 55 6.50 4.12 6.94
CA LEU A 55 6.91 4.02 8.34
C LEU A 55 6.00 3.09 9.14
N LEU A 56 4.68 3.19 8.95
CA LEU A 56 3.72 2.28 9.59
C LEU A 56 3.92 0.83 9.12
N GLN A 57 4.21 0.61 7.84
CA GLN A 57 4.49 -0.71 7.29
C GLN A 57 5.68 -1.36 8.00
N ILE A 58 6.80 -0.65 8.11
CA ILE A 58 8.01 -1.20 8.74
C ILE A 58 7.96 -1.16 10.27
N ALA A 59 6.98 -0.50 10.88
CA ALA A 59 6.72 -0.66 12.31
C ALA A 59 6.27 -2.09 12.64
N HIS A 60 5.71 -2.83 11.67
CA HIS A 60 5.41 -4.25 11.82
C HIS A 60 6.71 -5.08 11.67
N PRO A 61 7.14 -5.84 12.71
CA PRO A 61 8.43 -6.54 12.70
C PRO A 61 8.63 -7.50 11.53
N LEU A 62 7.59 -8.27 11.17
CA LEU A 62 7.66 -9.21 10.04
C LEU A 62 7.79 -8.52 8.67
N VAL A 63 7.13 -7.36 8.49
CA VAL A 63 7.28 -6.54 7.27
C VAL A 63 8.68 -5.94 7.22
N ALA A 64 9.18 -5.41 8.34
CA ALA A 64 10.54 -4.87 8.41
C ALA A 64 11.60 -5.90 8.07
N ALA A 65 11.45 -7.14 8.57
CA ALA A 65 12.35 -8.25 8.25
C ALA A 65 12.32 -8.61 6.76
N GLY A 66 11.12 -8.73 6.18
CA GLY A 66 10.96 -8.98 4.75
C GLY A 66 11.62 -7.89 3.88
N VAL A 67 11.45 -6.62 4.26
CA VAL A 67 12.10 -5.51 3.55
C VAL A 67 13.62 -5.56 3.72
N ALA A 68 14.12 -5.74 4.96
CA ALA A 68 15.55 -5.74 5.25
C ALA A 68 16.31 -6.88 4.55
N ALA A 69 15.73 -8.08 4.50
CA ALA A 69 16.37 -9.25 3.90
C ALA A 69 16.28 -9.30 2.38
N HIS A 70 15.25 -8.69 1.77
CA HIS A 70 14.95 -8.88 0.34
C HIS A 70 14.95 -7.60 -0.50
N SER A 71 15.18 -6.43 0.11
CA SER A 71 15.25 -5.15 -0.62
C SER A 71 16.65 -4.53 -0.54
N ARG A 72 17.10 -3.93 -1.65
CA ARG A 72 18.27 -3.02 -1.68
C ARG A 72 17.94 -1.65 -1.09
N PHE A 73 17.25 -1.64 0.05
CA PHE A 73 16.67 -0.43 0.61
C PHE A 73 17.74 0.61 0.98
N ARG A 74 18.86 0.15 1.56
CA ARG A 74 19.99 1.02 1.91
C ARG A 74 20.68 1.62 0.69
N GLU A 75 20.78 0.87 -0.40
CA GLU A 75 21.49 1.28 -1.61
C GLU A 75 20.63 2.19 -2.51
N ARG A 76 19.30 1.95 -2.55
CA ARG A 76 18.38 2.59 -3.50
C ARG A 76 17.00 2.90 -2.91
N PRO A 77 16.90 3.76 -1.89
CA PRO A 77 15.63 4.08 -1.22
C PRO A 77 14.62 4.76 -2.16
N LEU A 78 15.11 5.63 -3.05
CA LEU A 78 14.27 6.33 -4.04
C LEU A 78 13.70 5.37 -5.09
N GLU A 79 14.46 4.37 -5.54
CA GLU A 79 13.96 3.37 -6.50
C GLU A 79 12.79 2.59 -5.92
N ARG A 80 12.86 2.21 -4.64
CA ARG A 80 11.74 1.52 -3.98
C ARG A 80 10.51 2.42 -3.85
N LEU A 81 10.70 3.67 -3.42
CA LEU A 81 9.61 4.64 -3.35
C LEU A 81 8.93 4.80 -4.71
N TRP A 82 9.72 4.95 -5.78
CA TRP A 82 9.20 5.02 -7.15
C TRP A 82 8.41 3.78 -7.54
N ARG A 83 8.87 2.57 -7.22
CA ARG A 83 8.12 1.33 -7.53
C ARG A 83 6.78 1.25 -6.80
N THR A 84 6.71 1.69 -5.54
CA THR A 84 5.43 1.75 -4.81
C THR A 84 4.49 2.78 -5.41
N LEU A 85 5.00 3.98 -5.75
CA LEU A 85 4.21 5.02 -6.39
C LEU A 85 3.72 4.59 -7.77
N ASP A 86 4.59 4.03 -8.59
CA ASP A 86 4.26 3.52 -9.93
C ASP A 86 3.16 2.45 -9.88
N LEU A 87 3.24 1.51 -8.93
CA LEU A 87 2.20 0.50 -8.71
C LEU A 87 0.85 1.15 -8.33
N MET A 88 0.86 2.08 -7.37
CA MET A 88 -0.38 2.75 -6.92
C MET A 88 -0.99 3.60 -8.02
N LEU A 89 -0.17 4.36 -8.76
CA LEU A 89 -0.63 5.18 -9.89
C LEU A 89 -1.17 4.31 -11.03
N THR A 90 -0.50 3.19 -11.33
CA THR A 90 -0.97 2.23 -12.34
C THR A 90 -2.31 1.62 -11.92
N LEU A 91 -2.45 1.22 -10.66
CA LEU A 91 -3.69 0.63 -10.13
C LEU A 91 -4.88 1.60 -10.25
N VAL A 92 -4.65 2.90 -10.05
CA VAL A 92 -5.72 3.91 -10.09
C VAL A 92 -5.99 4.43 -11.50
N PHE A 93 -4.94 4.73 -12.27
CA PHE A 93 -5.05 5.56 -13.48
C PHE A 93 -4.86 4.80 -14.79
N ALA A 94 -4.22 3.63 -14.78
CA ALA A 94 -4.06 2.82 -15.98
C ALA A 94 -5.34 2.04 -16.31
N ASP A 95 -5.35 1.38 -17.47
CA ASP A 95 -6.41 0.43 -17.79
C ASP A 95 -6.33 -0.80 -16.87
N ALA A 96 -7.45 -1.52 -16.74
CA ALA A 96 -7.55 -2.68 -15.87
C ALA A 96 -6.58 -3.79 -16.30
N ALA A 97 -6.21 -3.87 -17.58
CA ALA A 97 -5.24 -4.83 -18.09
C ALA A 97 -3.81 -4.56 -17.57
N ASP A 98 -3.39 -3.31 -17.54
CA ASP A 98 -2.11 -2.88 -16.99
C ASP A 98 -2.12 -2.95 -15.46
N ALA A 99 -3.24 -2.62 -14.82
CA ALA A 99 -3.40 -2.76 -13.37
C ALA A 99 -3.19 -4.21 -12.91
N ILE A 100 -3.84 -5.19 -13.56
CA ILE A 100 -3.63 -6.60 -13.21
C ILE A 100 -2.21 -7.08 -13.58
N ALA A 101 -1.61 -6.57 -14.65
CA ALA A 101 -0.22 -6.88 -14.99
C ALA A 101 0.76 -6.37 -13.92
N ALA A 102 0.53 -5.18 -13.37
CA ALA A 102 1.29 -4.63 -12.26
C ALA A 102 1.12 -5.46 -10.98
N VAL A 103 -0.10 -5.93 -10.68
CA VAL A 103 -0.35 -6.87 -9.58
C VAL A 103 0.46 -8.16 -9.75
N ARG A 104 0.43 -8.80 -10.92
CA ARG A 104 1.26 -10.00 -11.18
C ARG A 104 2.76 -9.72 -11.04
N ALA A 105 3.21 -8.51 -11.38
CA ALA A 105 4.60 -8.13 -11.22
C ALA A 105 5.00 -8.06 -9.75
N ILE A 106 4.17 -7.49 -8.88
CA ILE A 106 4.45 -7.44 -7.44
C ILE A 106 4.32 -8.82 -6.79
N GLU A 107 3.36 -9.66 -7.18
CA GLU A 107 3.23 -11.03 -6.67
C GLU A 107 4.48 -11.88 -6.95
N ARG A 108 5.07 -11.74 -8.14
CA ARG A 108 6.35 -12.40 -8.46
C ARG A 108 7.51 -11.95 -7.57
N VAL A 109 7.46 -10.72 -7.07
CA VAL A 109 8.42 -10.23 -6.08
C VAL A 109 8.08 -10.82 -4.71
N HIS A 110 6.83 -10.73 -4.26
CA HIS A 110 6.37 -11.22 -2.96
C HIS A 110 6.62 -12.71 -2.74
N ALA A 111 6.45 -13.55 -3.78
CA ALA A 111 6.76 -14.98 -3.73
C ALA A 111 8.22 -15.32 -3.34
N ARG A 112 9.12 -14.33 -3.37
CA ARG A 112 10.53 -14.45 -2.96
C ARG A 112 10.82 -13.80 -1.60
N VAL A 113 9.88 -13.06 -1.04
CA VAL A 113 10.03 -12.33 0.23
C VAL A 113 9.45 -13.20 1.36
N ARG A 114 10.25 -14.18 1.76
CA ARG A 114 9.91 -15.13 2.82
C ARG A 114 11.16 -15.53 3.57
N GLY A 115 11.02 -15.75 4.87
CA GLY A 115 12.14 -16.07 5.75
C GLY A 115 11.71 -16.21 7.20
N ARG A 116 12.67 -16.09 8.11
CA ARG A 116 12.44 -16.16 9.56
C ARG A 116 13.21 -15.04 10.26
N LEU A 117 12.65 -14.54 11.35
CA LEU A 117 13.34 -13.57 12.22
C LEU A 117 14.60 -14.21 12.81
N GLU A 118 15.75 -13.56 12.68
CA GLU A 118 16.99 -14.00 13.34
C GLU A 118 16.95 -13.75 14.85
N THR A 119 16.32 -12.65 15.26
CA THR A 119 16.17 -12.23 16.66
C THR A 119 14.71 -11.86 16.94
N GLY A 120 14.28 -11.97 18.19
CA GLY A 120 12.92 -11.60 18.58
C GLY A 120 12.72 -10.08 18.59
N VAL A 121 11.55 -9.61 18.14
CA VAL A 121 11.18 -8.19 18.13
C VAL A 121 9.70 -8.06 18.49
N GLY A 122 9.42 -7.33 19.58
CA GLY A 122 8.06 -7.18 20.09
C GLY A 122 7.45 -8.53 20.48
N PRO A 123 6.22 -8.85 20.05
CA PRO A 123 5.55 -10.10 20.38
C PRO A 123 6.06 -11.28 19.54
N PHE A 124 6.97 -11.06 18.58
CA PHE A 124 7.46 -12.08 17.67
C PHE A 124 8.80 -12.64 18.14
N PRO A 125 8.89 -13.90 18.60
CA PRO A 125 10.15 -14.51 19.01
C PRO A 125 11.09 -14.77 17.82
N ALA A 126 12.37 -15.00 18.12
CA ALA A 126 13.34 -15.47 17.15
C ALA A 126 12.84 -16.75 16.46
N GLY A 127 13.08 -16.87 15.16
CA GLY A 127 12.59 -17.96 14.33
C GLY A 127 11.16 -17.77 13.79
N THR A 128 10.41 -16.73 14.18
CA THR A 128 9.08 -16.47 13.61
C THR A 128 9.17 -16.30 12.10
N ALA A 129 8.33 -17.03 11.35
CA ALA A 129 8.32 -16.96 9.90
C ALA A 129 7.60 -15.69 9.41
N TYR A 130 8.15 -15.06 8.39
CA TYR A 130 7.48 -14.00 7.64
C TYR A 130 7.35 -14.45 6.18
N ASP A 131 6.25 -14.06 5.55
CA ASP A 131 5.97 -14.28 4.14
C ASP A 131 5.14 -13.11 3.64
N ALA A 132 5.58 -12.47 2.56
CA ALA A 132 4.89 -11.31 1.99
C ALA A 132 3.52 -11.65 1.40
N ASP A 133 3.21 -12.93 1.19
CA ASP A 133 1.88 -13.38 0.76
C ASP A 133 0.95 -13.74 1.93
N GLN A 134 1.39 -13.58 3.20
CA GLN A 134 0.50 -13.74 4.34
C GLN A 134 -0.62 -12.68 4.30
N PRO A 135 -1.90 -13.10 4.32
CA PRO A 135 -3.04 -12.19 4.18
C PRO A 135 -3.03 -11.00 5.14
N GLU A 136 -2.71 -11.23 6.41
CA GLU A 136 -2.68 -10.17 7.43
C GLU A 136 -1.56 -9.15 7.18
N LEU A 137 -0.39 -9.59 6.70
CA LEU A 137 0.73 -8.71 6.37
C LEU A 137 0.45 -7.91 5.08
N LEU A 138 -0.11 -8.57 4.06
CA LEU A 138 -0.57 -7.91 2.84
C LEU A 138 -1.61 -6.84 3.16
N PHE A 139 -2.60 -7.18 4.00
CA PHE A 139 -3.64 -6.25 4.38
C PHE A 139 -3.11 -5.10 5.22
N TRP A 140 -2.21 -5.33 6.18
CA TRP A 140 -1.58 -4.23 6.91
C TRP A 140 -0.88 -3.25 5.98
N VAL A 141 -0.10 -3.75 5.01
CA VAL A 141 0.57 -2.90 4.02
C VAL A 141 -0.46 -2.11 3.19
N TYR A 142 -1.53 -2.76 2.72
CA TYR A 142 -2.58 -2.10 1.97
C TYR A 142 -3.34 -1.05 2.81
N ALA A 143 -3.69 -1.40 4.04
CA ALA A 143 -4.40 -0.55 4.99
C ALA A 143 -3.64 0.76 5.26
N THR A 144 -2.33 0.69 5.48
CA THR A 144 -1.51 1.89 5.71
C THR A 144 -1.51 2.85 4.53
N LEU A 145 -1.63 2.35 3.29
CA LEU A 145 -1.73 3.18 2.08
C LEU A 145 -3.08 3.88 2.04
N THR A 146 -4.17 3.13 2.24
CA THR A 146 -5.54 3.66 2.26
C THR A 146 -5.72 4.72 3.35
N ASP A 147 -5.30 4.42 4.58
CA ASP A 147 -5.39 5.31 5.73
C ASP A 147 -4.54 6.58 5.55
N SER A 148 -3.28 6.43 5.12
CA SER A 148 -2.40 7.57 4.89
C SER A 148 -2.88 8.46 3.75
N ALA A 149 -3.53 7.89 2.74
CA ALA A 149 -4.07 8.67 1.63
C ALA A 149 -5.26 9.54 2.04
N LEU A 150 -6.21 8.99 2.81
CA LEU A 150 -7.30 9.76 3.39
C LEU A 150 -6.75 10.90 4.27
N LEU A 151 -5.85 10.57 5.21
CA LEU A 151 -5.28 11.57 6.11
C LEU A 151 -4.56 12.69 5.36
N ALA A 152 -3.72 12.36 4.39
CA ALA A 152 -2.97 13.35 3.62
C ALA A 152 -3.90 14.24 2.77
N TYR A 153 -4.91 13.65 2.13
CA TYR A 153 -5.87 14.43 1.34
C TYR A 153 -6.64 15.42 2.22
N GLU A 154 -7.19 14.96 3.34
CA GLU A 154 -7.97 15.82 4.23
C GLU A 154 -7.13 16.92 4.89
N ARG A 155 -5.84 16.64 5.11
CA ARG A 155 -4.92 17.60 5.73
C ARG A 155 -4.44 18.68 4.76
N PHE A 156 -4.21 18.34 3.50
CA PHE A 156 -3.48 19.22 2.56
C PHE A 156 -4.27 19.67 1.34
N VAL A 157 -5.36 18.98 1.00
CA VAL A 157 -6.16 19.28 -0.19
C VAL A 157 -7.51 19.86 0.22
N GLY A 158 -8.25 19.15 1.06
CA GLY A 158 -9.54 19.64 1.55
C GLY A 158 -10.37 18.56 2.24
N PRO A 159 -11.42 18.97 2.98
CA PRO A 159 -12.24 18.04 3.75
C PRO A 159 -13.03 17.11 2.82
N LEU A 160 -13.18 15.85 3.23
CA LEU A 160 -14.15 14.94 2.64
C LEU A 160 -15.45 14.97 3.46
N THR A 161 -16.58 14.76 2.79
CA THR A 161 -17.85 14.45 3.47
C THR A 161 -17.81 13.04 4.06
N ALA A 162 -18.70 12.72 4.99
CA ALA A 162 -18.80 11.37 5.54
C ALA A 162 -19.07 10.33 4.42
N ALA A 163 -19.95 10.67 3.48
CA ALA A 163 -20.26 9.81 2.33
C ALA A 163 -19.04 9.58 1.43
N GLU A 164 -18.22 10.60 1.19
CA GLU A 164 -17.00 10.46 0.37
C GLU A 164 -15.92 9.61 1.05
N ARG A 165 -15.77 9.70 2.39
CA ARG A 165 -14.85 8.79 3.11
C ARG A 165 -15.28 7.34 2.99
N VAL A 166 -16.59 7.08 3.15
CA VAL A 166 -17.15 5.73 2.97
C VAL A 166 -16.94 5.26 1.53
N ALA A 167 -17.24 6.11 0.54
CA ALA A 167 -17.03 5.77 -0.86
C ALA A 167 -15.56 5.46 -1.18
N TYR A 168 -14.62 6.28 -0.71
CA TYR A 168 -13.18 6.03 -0.88
C TYR A 168 -12.77 4.67 -0.30
N TYR A 169 -13.26 4.35 0.90
CA TYR A 169 -12.96 3.07 1.52
C TYR A 169 -13.57 1.88 0.76
N GLU A 170 -14.84 1.96 0.37
CA GLU A 170 -15.50 0.91 -0.41
C GLU A 170 -14.82 0.68 -1.77
N GLU A 171 -14.45 1.76 -2.46
CA GLU A 171 -13.69 1.70 -3.71
C GLU A 171 -12.32 1.04 -3.48
N SER A 172 -11.62 1.36 -2.38
CA SER A 172 -10.32 0.74 -2.06
C SER A 172 -10.39 -0.79 -1.96
N LYS A 173 -11.54 -1.38 -1.61
CA LYS A 173 -11.69 -2.85 -1.56
C LYS A 173 -11.50 -3.50 -2.93
N ILE A 174 -11.67 -2.77 -4.05
CA ILE A 174 -11.32 -3.26 -5.39
C ILE A 174 -9.83 -3.62 -5.44
N GLY A 175 -8.96 -2.74 -4.94
CA GLY A 175 -7.52 -2.98 -4.87
C GLY A 175 -7.18 -4.16 -3.97
N ALA A 176 -7.79 -4.25 -2.78
CA ALA A 176 -7.59 -5.37 -1.86
C ALA A 176 -7.94 -6.73 -2.51
N ARG A 177 -9.10 -6.82 -3.18
CA ARG A 177 -9.50 -8.01 -3.95
C ARG A 177 -8.54 -8.29 -5.10
N LEU A 178 -8.09 -7.25 -5.80
CA LEU A 178 -7.12 -7.41 -6.88
C LEU A 178 -5.79 -7.95 -6.37
N PHE A 179 -5.31 -7.54 -5.19
CA PHE A 179 -4.13 -8.12 -4.53
C PHE A 179 -4.36 -9.52 -3.93
N GLY A 180 -5.58 -10.07 -4.03
CA GLY A 180 -5.90 -11.41 -3.54
C GLY A 180 -6.08 -11.47 -2.03
N ILE A 181 -6.29 -10.32 -1.37
CA ILE A 181 -6.55 -10.25 0.07
C ILE A 181 -7.93 -10.87 0.33
N PRO A 182 -8.04 -11.91 1.17
CA PRO A 182 -9.30 -12.55 1.49
C PRO A 182 -10.29 -11.57 2.14
N GLU A 183 -11.57 -11.67 1.78
CA GLU A 183 -12.61 -10.77 2.26
C GLU A 183 -12.74 -10.75 3.79
N HIS A 184 -12.50 -11.88 4.47
CA HIS A 184 -12.57 -11.97 5.93
C HIS A 184 -11.47 -11.19 6.66
N VAL A 185 -10.38 -10.84 5.97
CA VAL A 185 -9.28 -10.01 6.51
C VAL A 185 -9.58 -8.52 6.35
N VAL A 186 -10.38 -8.15 5.35
CA VAL A 186 -10.73 -6.76 5.06
C VAL A 186 -11.95 -6.35 5.90
N PRO A 187 -11.87 -5.33 6.76
CA PRO A 187 -13.03 -4.84 7.49
C PRO A 187 -14.20 -4.50 6.57
N SER A 188 -15.42 -4.80 7.01
CA SER A 188 -16.59 -4.61 6.16
C SER A 188 -17.04 -3.16 6.05
N THR A 189 -16.63 -2.29 6.98
CA THR A 189 -17.04 -0.88 7.05
C THR A 189 -15.86 0.03 7.30
N LEU A 190 -16.02 1.32 6.96
CA LEU A 190 -15.02 2.34 7.26
C LEU A 190 -14.72 2.42 8.77
N ASP A 191 -15.74 2.37 9.63
CA ASP A 191 -15.56 2.41 11.08
C ASP A 191 -14.75 1.19 11.57
N GLY A 192 -15.03 0.00 11.03
CA GLY A 192 -14.26 -1.21 11.33
C GLY A 192 -12.81 -1.12 10.85
N PHE A 193 -12.59 -0.47 9.70
CA PHE A 193 -11.25 -0.20 9.19
C PHE A 193 -10.47 0.77 10.08
N GLN A 194 -11.11 1.87 10.50
CA GLN A 194 -10.49 2.83 11.40
C GLN A 194 -10.16 2.19 12.75
N ALA A 195 -11.08 1.38 13.30
CA ALA A 195 -10.84 0.61 14.52
C ALA A 195 -9.65 -0.35 14.35
N TYR A 196 -9.57 -1.08 13.23
CA TYR A 196 -8.45 -1.97 12.94
C TYR A 196 -7.10 -1.23 12.91
N VAL A 197 -7.01 -0.09 12.21
CA VAL A 197 -5.77 0.69 12.13
C VAL A 197 -5.40 1.22 13.51
N ASP A 198 -6.37 1.73 14.24
CA ASP A 198 -6.22 2.23 15.60
C ASP A 198 -5.72 1.15 16.58
N ASP A 199 -6.29 -0.04 16.52
CA ASP A 199 -5.90 -1.17 17.36
C ASP A 199 -4.48 -1.66 17.03
N MET A 200 -4.11 -1.69 15.74
CA MET A 200 -2.74 -1.98 15.32
C MET A 200 -1.74 -0.95 15.86
N ILE A 201 -2.07 0.34 15.79
CA ILE A 201 -1.21 1.43 16.26
C ILE A 201 -1.07 1.44 17.78
N ARG A 202 -2.15 1.15 18.52
CA ARG A 202 -2.17 1.19 19.99
C ARG A 202 -1.76 -0.13 20.64
N GLY A 203 -1.86 -1.24 19.92
CA GLY A 203 -1.53 -2.57 20.40
C GLY A 203 -0.03 -2.88 20.37
N ASP A 204 0.30 -4.09 20.79
CA ASP A 204 1.70 -4.52 20.94
C ASP A 204 2.32 -5.10 19.65
N VAL A 205 1.53 -5.27 18.58
CA VAL A 205 1.98 -5.87 17.32
C VAL A 205 3.07 -5.03 16.66
N LEU A 206 2.86 -3.71 16.58
CA LEU A 206 3.84 -2.81 16.00
C LEU A 206 4.97 -2.58 17.01
N THR A 207 6.20 -2.92 16.61
CA THR A 207 7.39 -2.74 17.44
C THR A 207 8.56 -2.34 16.58
N VAL A 208 9.07 -1.13 16.80
CA VAL A 208 10.17 -0.55 16.00
C VAL A 208 11.52 -1.14 16.43
N GLY A 209 11.87 -2.26 15.81
CA GLY A 209 13.17 -2.93 15.95
C GLY A 209 14.30 -2.27 15.14
N ALA A 210 15.52 -2.82 15.24
CA ALA A 210 16.71 -2.27 14.57
C ALA A 210 16.54 -2.16 13.04
N ALA A 211 16.02 -3.21 12.39
CA ALA A 211 15.73 -3.20 10.96
C ALA A 211 14.78 -2.06 10.56
N ALA A 212 13.72 -1.83 11.34
CA ALA A 212 12.78 -0.75 11.10
C ALA A 212 13.45 0.63 11.23
N ARG A 213 14.31 0.84 12.24
CA ARG A 213 15.02 2.11 12.42
C ARG A 213 15.98 2.41 11.28
N ASP A 214 16.70 1.39 10.82
CA ASP A 214 17.64 1.51 9.71
C ASP A 214 16.92 1.88 8.41
N ILE A 215 15.76 1.28 8.15
CA ILE A 215 14.93 1.61 6.99
C ILE A 215 14.30 3.00 7.17
N ALA A 216 13.78 3.33 8.35
CA ALA A 216 13.17 4.63 8.65
C ALA A 216 14.15 5.78 8.39
N ALA A 217 15.44 5.60 8.70
CA ALA A 217 16.46 6.62 8.45
C ALA A 217 16.51 7.06 6.98
N SER A 218 16.43 6.13 6.02
CA SER A 218 16.44 6.50 4.59
C SER A 218 15.09 7.01 4.09
N ILE A 219 13.98 6.72 4.78
CA ILE A 219 12.66 7.31 4.47
C ILE A 219 12.64 8.78 4.92
N LEU A 220 13.09 9.03 6.15
CA LEU A 220 13.02 10.36 6.78
C LEU A 220 14.10 11.31 6.28
N ARG A 221 15.23 10.78 5.80
CA ARG A 221 16.37 11.53 5.28
C ARG A 221 16.86 10.91 3.98
N PRO A 222 16.06 10.98 2.90
CA PRO A 222 16.50 10.45 1.62
C PRO A 222 17.71 11.27 1.11
N PRO A 223 18.67 10.64 0.41
CA PRO A 223 19.82 11.35 -0.14
C PRO A 223 19.38 12.18 -1.34
N VAL A 224 18.80 13.35 -1.07
CA VAL A 224 18.31 14.28 -2.07
C VAL A 224 19.16 15.55 -2.09
N PRO A 225 19.28 16.23 -3.24
CA PRO A 225 20.02 17.49 -3.32
C PRO A 225 19.50 18.53 -2.30
N LEU A 226 20.41 19.29 -1.68
CA LEU A 226 20.07 20.29 -0.64
C LEU A 226 18.86 21.21 -0.94
N PRO A 227 18.60 21.65 -2.20
CA PRO A 227 17.43 22.50 -2.49
C PRO A 227 16.07 21.84 -2.25
N VAL A 228 15.96 20.51 -2.31
CA VAL A 228 14.70 19.77 -2.11
C VAL A 228 14.52 19.26 -0.68
N MET A 229 15.55 19.36 0.16
CA MET A 229 15.51 18.95 1.58
C MET A 229 14.38 19.58 2.40
N PRO A 230 14.00 20.87 2.23
CA PRO A 230 12.91 21.47 3.02
C PRO A 230 11.55 20.79 2.77
N VAL A 231 11.27 20.38 1.53
CA VAL A 231 10.05 19.66 1.16
C VAL A 231 10.01 18.28 1.82
N PHE A 232 11.15 17.59 1.86
CA PHE A 232 11.27 16.31 2.55
C PHE A 232 11.20 16.44 4.07
N HIS A 233 11.78 17.48 4.68
CA HIS A 233 11.66 17.70 6.13
C HIS A 233 10.23 17.97 6.57
N ALA A 234 9.46 18.74 5.80
CA ALA A 234 8.03 18.92 6.05
C ALA A 234 7.27 17.60 5.90
N ALA A 235 7.56 16.82 4.86
CA ALA A 235 6.94 15.51 4.65
C ALA A 235 7.28 14.50 5.77
N SER A 236 8.53 14.50 6.24
CA SER A 236 9.03 13.63 7.32
C SER A 236 8.42 13.94 8.68
N PHE A 237 8.04 15.20 8.96
CA PHE A 237 7.32 15.57 10.17
C PHE A 237 5.95 14.87 10.22
N PHE A 238 5.16 14.94 9.14
CA PHE A 238 3.86 14.27 9.04
C PHE A 238 3.94 12.75 8.95
N ALA A 239 5.08 12.21 8.53
CA ALA A 239 5.32 10.78 8.51
C ALA A 239 5.45 10.19 9.93
N VAL A 240 5.92 10.99 10.90
CA VAL A 240 6.14 10.59 12.30
C VAL A 240 5.00 11.05 13.23
N GLY A 241 4.33 12.15 12.89
CA GLY A 241 3.23 12.75 13.65
C GLY A 241 3.17 14.26 13.47
#